data_AF-A0A1V9XIT9-F1
#
_entry.id   AF-A0A1V9XIT9-F1
#
_cell.length_a   1.000
_cell.length_b   1.000
_cell.length_c   1.000
_cell.angle_alpha   90.00
_cell.angle_beta   90.00
_cell.angle_gamma   90.00
#
_symmetry.space_group_name_H-M   'P 1'
#
loop_
_entity.id
_entity.type
_entity.pdbx_description
1 polymer ?
#
loop_
_entity_poly.entity_id
_entity_poly.type
_entity_poly.pdbx_seq_one_letter_code
_entity_poly.pdbx_strand_id
1 'polypeptide(L)'
;MVNCSFIAGGFMVLGANARFDVDQFRANAASIVVDMSNHFQMLQPFVALQLPSMPFGEQAGVILDEFFKTLPQFRSACHLGPAEPNYSLQKFFTDITDNLPAIAKHYDRLQKKRDKSLEDEKKCLSEHVISFVVGHIELAQTVLKFMKVVSRMRDEL
;
A
#
# COMPACT_ATOMS: atom_id res chain seq x y z
N MET A 1 1.01 44.80 22.00
CA MET A 1 2.34 44.34 21.59
C MET A 1 2.47 42.87 21.95
N VAL A 2 2.98 42.09 21.01
CA VAL A 2 3.11 40.63 21.02
C VAL A 2 4.04 40.16 22.14
N ASN A 3 3.71 39.07 22.84
CA ASN A 3 4.67 37.97 22.94
C ASN A 3 4.03 36.60 23.15
N CYS A 4 4.38 35.71 22.23
CA CYS A 4 4.15 34.28 22.24
C CYS A 4 5.03 33.61 23.30
N SER A 5 4.58 32.47 23.83
CA SER A 5 5.34 31.21 23.74
C SER A 5 4.52 30.05 24.30
N PHE A 6 4.05 29.22 23.37
CA PHE A 6 3.63 27.84 23.60
C PHE A 6 4.84 27.02 24.05
N ILE A 7 4.73 26.34 25.19
CA ILE A 7 5.46 25.07 25.43
C ILE A 7 4.44 24.09 25.98
N ALA A 8 3.67 23.48 25.08
CA ALA A 8 2.94 22.25 25.37
C ALA A 8 3.84 21.08 24.95
N GLY A 9 4.89 20.84 25.75
CA GLY A 9 5.71 19.63 25.68
C GLY A 9 4.98 18.47 26.32
N GLY A 10 3.94 17.97 25.65
CA GLY A 10 3.26 16.72 26.00
C GLY A 10 3.85 15.59 25.16
N PHE A 11 4.95 15.01 25.63
CA PHE A 11 5.50 13.77 25.08
C PHE A 11 4.53 12.64 25.43
N MET A 12 3.55 12.36 24.54
CA MET A 12 2.70 11.18 24.69
C MET A 12 3.54 9.95 24.38
N VAL A 13 3.90 9.25 25.46
CA VAL A 13 4.33 7.86 25.42
C VAL A 13 3.20 7.05 24.78
N LEU A 14 3.34 6.74 23.49
CA LEU A 14 2.44 5.83 22.79
C LEU A 14 2.66 4.42 23.36
N GLY A 15 1.79 4.06 24.30
CA GLY A 15 1.71 2.73 24.88
C GLY A 15 1.47 1.66 23.82
N ALA A 16 2.06 0.49 24.07
CA ALA A 16 1.88 -0.72 23.30
C ALA A 16 0.38 -1.07 23.08
N ASN A 17 0.07 -1.51 21.86
CA ASN A 17 -1.25 -1.89 21.32
C ASN A 17 -2.16 -0.75 20.85
N ALA A 18 -1.63 0.20 20.06
CA ALA A 18 -2.48 0.96 19.16
C ALA A 18 -3.18 -0.02 18.20
N ARG A 19 -4.51 -0.16 18.33
CA ARG A 19 -5.32 -0.91 17.37
C ARG A 19 -5.04 -0.34 15.99
N PHE A 20 -4.81 -1.20 15.00
CA PHE A 20 -4.62 -0.79 13.62
C PHE A 20 -5.80 0.07 13.17
N ASP A 21 -5.50 1.30 12.75
CA ASP A 21 -6.47 2.25 12.23
C ASP A 21 -6.40 2.23 10.70
N VAL A 22 -7.48 1.76 10.08
CA VAL A 22 -7.57 1.65 8.62
C VAL A 22 -7.60 3.03 7.96
N ASP A 23 -8.17 4.04 8.60
CA ASP A 23 -8.25 5.39 8.04
C ASP A 23 -6.87 6.06 8.06
N GLN A 24 -6.10 5.89 9.15
CA GLN A 24 -4.70 6.32 9.22
C GLN A 24 -3.84 5.57 8.20
N PHE A 25 -4.05 4.26 8.02
CA PHE A 25 -3.36 3.47 7.01
C PHE A 25 -3.61 4.00 5.59
N ARG A 26 -4.84 4.42 5.26
CA ARG A 26 -5.14 5.01 3.94
C ARG A 26 -4.41 6.34 3.72
N ALA A 27 -4.38 7.22 4.72
CA ALA A 27 -3.62 8.47 4.66
C ALA A 27 -2.10 8.21 4.52
N ASN A 28 -1.58 7.23 5.26
CA ASN A 28 -0.20 6.80 5.17
C ASN A 28 0.14 6.23 3.77
N ALA A 29 -0.71 5.38 3.21
CA ALA A 29 -0.53 4.80 1.88
C ALA A 29 -0.53 5.88 0.78
N ALA A 30 -1.37 6.92 0.93
CA ALA A 30 -1.39 8.06 0.01
C ALA A 30 -0.07 8.86 0.04
N SER A 31 0.60 8.94 1.19
CA SER A 31 1.85 9.69 1.35
C SER A 31 3.05 9.08 0.62
N ILE A 32 3.01 7.77 0.33
CA ILE A 32 4.12 7.02 -0.29
C ILE A 32 3.87 6.66 -1.76
N VAL A 33 2.92 7.33 -2.43
CA VAL A 33 2.51 7.01 -3.82
C VAL A 33 3.65 7.12 -4.83
N VAL A 34 4.56 8.07 -4.63
CA VAL A 34 5.75 8.22 -5.48
C VAL A 34 6.69 7.02 -5.30
N ASP A 35 6.95 6.63 -4.05
CA ASP A 35 7.82 5.48 -3.74
C ASP A 35 7.22 4.18 -4.26
N MET A 36 5.90 3.99 -4.13
CA MET A 36 5.17 2.86 -4.71
C MET A 36 5.31 2.83 -6.23
N SER A 37 5.08 3.95 -6.92
CA SER A 37 5.20 4.05 -8.38
C SER A 37 6.61 3.64 -8.86
N ASN A 38 7.64 4.21 -8.24
CA ASN A 38 9.03 3.92 -8.59
C ASN A 38 9.37 2.45 -8.35
N HIS A 39 8.89 1.89 -7.23
CA HIS A 39 9.13 0.49 -6.90
C HIS A 39 8.47 -0.47 -7.90
N PHE A 40 7.21 -0.24 -8.28
CA PHE A 40 6.53 -1.12 -9.24
C PHE A 40 7.15 -1.05 -10.63
N GLN A 41 7.57 0.13 -11.10
CA GLN A 41 8.29 0.26 -12.36
C GLN A 41 9.60 -0.54 -12.37
N MET A 42 10.32 -0.53 -11.26
CA MET A 42 11.54 -1.31 -11.09
C MET A 42 11.26 -2.81 -11.03
N LEU A 43 10.19 -3.23 -10.35
CA LEU A 43 9.87 -4.64 -10.12
C LEU A 43 9.33 -5.37 -11.34
N GLN A 44 8.60 -4.68 -12.22
CA GLN A 44 7.92 -5.27 -13.37
C GLN A 44 8.81 -6.25 -14.17
N PRO A 45 10.05 -5.92 -14.58
CA PRO A 45 10.92 -6.86 -15.30
C PRO A 45 11.32 -8.09 -14.45
N PHE A 46 11.53 -7.94 -13.16
CA PHE A 46 11.90 -9.07 -12.28
C PHE A 46 10.73 -10.02 -12.07
N VAL A 47 9.52 -9.49 -11.88
CA VAL A 47 8.30 -10.29 -11.76
C VAL A 47 8.03 -11.04 -13.07
N ALA A 48 8.17 -10.36 -14.22
CA ALA A 48 8.01 -10.98 -15.55
C ALA A 48 8.97 -12.17 -15.76
N LEU A 49 10.22 -12.06 -15.30
CA LEU A 49 11.22 -13.13 -15.42
C LEU A 49 10.94 -14.32 -14.49
N GLN A 50 10.33 -14.08 -13.32
CA GLN A 50 10.13 -15.10 -12.29
C GLN A 50 8.77 -15.80 -12.37
N LEU A 51 7.78 -15.16 -12.99
CA LEU A 51 6.43 -15.69 -13.20
C LEU A 51 6.37 -17.14 -13.71
N PRO A 52 7.18 -17.56 -14.72
CA PRO A 52 7.16 -18.94 -15.23
C PRO A 52 7.59 -19.99 -14.19
N SER A 53 8.32 -19.59 -13.15
CA SER A 53 8.83 -20.48 -12.10
C SER A 53 7.90 -20.61 -10.89
N MET A 54 6.83 -19.81 -10.83
CA MET A 54 5.89 -19.83 -9.72
C MET A 54 4.85 -20.95 -9.88
N PRO A 55 4.41 -21.60 -8.79
CA PRO A 55 3.19 -22.39 -8.83
C PRO A 55 2.05 -21.47 -9.28
N PHE A 56 1.27 -21.89 -10.29
CA PHE A 56 0.25 -21.09 -10.99
C PHE A 56 0.78 -19.97 -11.92
N GLY A 57 2.04 -20.06 -12.37
CA GLY A 57 2.72 -19.04 -13.17
C GLY A 57 1.97 -18.47 -14.37
N GLU A 58 1.20 -19.30 -15.10
CA GLU A 58 0.38 -18.81 -16.23
C GLU A 58 -0.78 -17.90 -15.77
N GLN A 59 -1.57 -18.32 -14.76
CA GLN A 59 -2.65 -17.51 -14.21
C GLN A 59 -2.14 -16.28 -13.45
N ALA A 60 -1.07 -16.46 -12.67
CA ALA A 60 -0.37 -15.37 -12.00
C ALA A 60 0.16 -14.34 -13.00
N GLY A 61 0.64 -14.81 -14.16
CA GLY A 61 1.17 -13.97 -15.22
C GLY A 61 0.11 -13.05 -15.82
N VAL A 62 -1.08 -13.59 -16.12
CA VAL A 62 -2.20 -12.78 -16.63
C VAL A 62 -2.63 -11.72 -15.62
N ILE A 63 -2.79 -12.10 -14.35
CA ILE A 63 -3.24 -11.21 -13.28
C ILE A 63 -2.21 -10.08 -13.04
N LEU A 64 -0.91 -10.41 -13.00
CA LEU A 64 0.15 -9.42 -12.79
C LEU A 64 0.35 -8.52 -14.01
N ASP A 65 0.26 -9.06 -15.22
CA ASP A 65 0.33 -8.26 -16.45
C ASP A 65 -0.82 -7.24 -16.51
N GLU A 66 -2.04 -7.64 -16.14
CA GLU A 66 -3.18 -6.72 -16.03
C GLU A 66 -2.97 -5.63 -14.97
N PHE A 67 -2.43 -5.99 -13.80
CA PHE A 67 -2.04 -5.02 -12.76
C PHE A 67 -1.01 -4.01 -13.28
N PHE A 68 0.11 -4.46 -13.84
CA PHE A 68 1.14 -3.55 -14.34
C PHE A 68 0.67 -2.70 -15.53
N LYS A 69 -0.20 -3.22 -16.40
CA LYS A 69 -0.80 -2.46 -17.51
C LYS A 69 -1.73 -1.35 -17.03
N THR A 70 -2.38 -1.53 -15.88
CA THR A 70 -3.33 -0.56 -15.34
C THR A 70 -2.66 0.50 -14.48
N LEU A 71 -1.51 0.21 -13.83
CA LEU A 71 -0.73 1.18 -13.03
C LEU A 71 -0.58 2.59 -13.61
N PRO A 72 -0.28 2.81 -14.91
CA PRO A 72 -0.14 4.16 -15.46
C PRO A 72 -1.39 5.02 -15.35
N GLN A 73 -2.57 4.41 -15.20
CA GLN A 73 -3.86 5.07 -15.04
C GLN A 73 -4.10 5.54 -13.59
N PHE A 74 -3.36 4.98 -12.62
CA PHE A 74 -3.47 5.24 -11.20
C PHE A 74 -2.19 5.91 -10.69
N ARG A 75 -2.07 7.23 -10.89
CA ARG A 75 -0.89 8.00 -10.48
C ARG A 75 -1.15 8.99 -9.35
N SER A 76 -2.41 9.12 -8.92
CA SER A 76 -2.82 10.11 -7.94
C SER A 76 -2.62 9.59 -6.52
N ALA A 77 -2.12 10.47 -5.65
CA ALA A 77 -2.30 10.34 -4.21
C ALA A 77 -3.68 10.87 -3.85
N CYS A 78 -4.46 10.07 -3.13
CA CYS A 78 -5.81 10.44 -2.72
C CYS A 78 -5.93 10.31 -1.22
N HIS A 79 -6.71 11.20 -0.62
CA HIS A 79 -6.85 11.36 0.83
C HIS A 79 -5.57 11.83 1.50
N LEU A 80 -5.36 13.15 1.43
CA LEU A 80 -4.38 13.85 2.27
C LEU A 80 -4.97 14.06 3.67
N GLY A 81 -5.07 12.98 4.44
CA GLY A 81 -5.11 13.07 5.90
C GLY A 81 -3.71 13.31 6.45
N PRO A 82 -3.55 13.69 7.74
CA PRO A 82 -2.24 13.74 8.37
C PRO A 82 -1.63 12.33 8.35
N ALA A 83 -0.57 12.15 7.57
CA ALA A 83 0.18 10.89 7.51
C ALA A 83 1.19 10.79 8.66
N GLU A 84 1.52 9.57 9.05
CA GLU A 84 2.60 9.30 9.98
C GLU A 84 3.94 9.82 9.42
N PRO A 85 4.76 10.50 10.23
CA PRO A 85 6.10 10.89 9.81
C PRO A 85 6.94 9.64 9.53
N ASN A 86 7.67 9.66 8.42
CA ASN A 86 8.55 8.56 7.99
C ASN A 86 7.81 7.25 7.66
N TYR A 87 6.53 7.30 7.28
CA TYR A 87 5.86 6.14 6.72
C TYR A 87 6.60 5.67 5.45
N SER A 88 6.88 4.38 5.36
CA SER A 88 7.71 3.82 4.30
C SER A 88 7.00 2.72 3.53
N LEU A 89 7.49 2.43 2.33
CA LEU A 89 7.00 1.33 1.52
C LEU A 89 7.09 -0.03 2.24
N GLN A 90 8.14 -0.24 3.03
CA GLN A 90 8.29 -1.45 3.84
C GLN A 90 7.22 -1.53 4.93
N LYS A 91 6.93 -0.41 5.61
CA LYS A 91 5.88 -0.34 6.62
C LYS A 91 4.51 -0.58 6.00
N PHE A 92 4.24 -0.03 4.83
CA PHE A 92 3.02 -0.29 4.06
C PHE A 92 2.78 -1.78 3.80
N PHE A 93 3.79 -2.50 3.29
CA PHE A 93 3.65 -3.94 3.04
C PHE A 93 3.49 -4.75 4.33
N THR A 94 4.13 -4.30 5.42
CA THR A 94 3.99 -4.93 6.74
C THR A 94 2.56 -4.73 7.27
N ASP A 95 2.06 -3.50 7.26
CA ASP A 95 0.73 -3.14 7.72
C ASP A 95 -0.36 -3.89 6.92
N ILE A 96 -0.19 -3.99 5.59
CA ILE A 96 -1.09 -4.81 4.73
C ILE A 96 -1.07 -6.27 5.15
N THR A 97 0.12 -6.86 5.31
CA THR A 97 0.26 -8.30 5.60
C THR A 97 -0.34 -8.65 6.95
N ASP A 98 -0.06 -7.83 7.97
CA ASP A 98 -0.46 -8.10 9.36
C ASP A 98 -1.93 -7.76 9.62
N ASN A 99 -2.51 -6.84 8.86
CA ASN A 99 -3.87 -6.31 9.10
C ASN A 99 -4.84 -6.53 7.94
N LEU A 100 -4.52 -7.43 7.00
CA LEU A 100 -5.34 -7.72 5.82
C LEU A 100 -6.83 -7.94 6.10
N PRO A 101 -7.26 -8.68 7.15
CA PRO A 101 -8.68 -8.86 7.43
C PRO A 101 -9.41 -7.55 7.77
N ALA A 102 -8.75 -6.63 8.47
CA ALA A 102 -9.31 -5.34 8.84
C ALA A 102 -9.43 -4.42 7.61
N ILE A 103 -8.38 -4.41 6.77
CA ILE A 103 -8.35 -3.67 5.51
C ILE A 103 -9.46 -4.20 4.59
N ALA A 104 -9.49 -5.49 4.29
CA ALA A 104 -10.50 -6.10 3.39
C ALA A 104 -11.94 -5.78 3.82
N LYS A 105 -12.23 -5.85 5.12
CA LYS A 105 -13.55 -5.52 5.67
C LYS A 105 -13.92 -4.04 5.50
N HIS A 106 -12.97 -3.13 5.64
CA HIS A 106 -13.19 -1.70 5.43
C HIS A 106 -13.52 -1.42 3.96
N TYR A 107 -12.74 -2.00 3.04
CA TYR A 107 -12.92 -1.84 1.60
C TYR A 107 -14.24 -2.42 1.08
N ASP A 108 -14.62 -3.61 1.55
CA ASP A 108 -15.93 -4.21 1.23
C ASP A 108 -17.09 -3.30 1.68
N ARG A 109 -16.96 -2.64 2.84
CA ARG A 109 -17.96 -1.67 3.32
C ARG A 109 -18.01 -0.41 2.48
N LEU A 110 -16.88 0.15 2.07
CA LEU A 110 -16.84 1.29 1.16
C LEU A 110 -17.55 0.93 -0.14
N GLN A 111 -17.17 -0.19 -0.75
CA GLN A 111 -17.71 -0.64 -2.03
C GLN A 111 -19.23 -0.86 -1.98
N LYS A 112 -19.72 -1.49 -0.90
CA LYS A 112 -21.17 -1.71 -0.68
C LYS A 112 -21.96 -0.42 -0.50
N LYS A 113 -21.35 0.62 0.05
CA LYS A 113 -22.02 1.93 0.23
C LYS A 113 -22.18 2.71 -1.08
N ARG A 114 -21.59 2.26 -2.20
CA ARG A 114 -21.43 3.07 -3.43
C ARG A 114 -21.03 4.50 -3.08
N ASP A 115 -20.08 4.62 -2.16
CA ASP A 115 -19.62 5.93 -1.73
C ASP A 115 -19.15 6.71 -2.96
N LYS A 116 -19.63 7.94 -3.14
CA LYS A 116 -19.23 8.75 -4.29
C LYS A 116 -17.74 9.08 -4.24
N SER A 117 -17.11 9.02 -3.06
CA SER A 117 -15.66 9.09 -2.94
C SER A 117 -14.97 7.97 -3.73
N LEU A 118 -15.62 6.81 -3.93
CA LEU A 118 -15.03 5.69 -4.67
C LEU A 118 -14.87 5.93 -6.17
N GLU A 119 -15.67 6.81 -6.78
CA GLU A 119 -15.51 7.13 -8.21
C GLU A 119 -14.22 7.93 -8.46
N ASP A 120 -13.84 8.78 -7.51
CA ASP A 120 -12.55 9.48 -7.50
C ASP A 120 -11.43 8.58 -6.94
N GLU A 121 -11.72 7.69 -5.97
CA GLU A 121 -10.74 6.75 -5.38
C GLU A 121 -10.27 5.66 -6.35
N LYS A 122 -11.09 5.31 -7.35
CA LYS A 122 -10.73 4.42 -8.46
C LYS A 122 -9.63 4.99 -9.38
N LYS A 123 -8.99 6.10 -9.03
CA LYS A 123 -7.81 6.64 -9.75
C LYS A 123 -6.56 6.70 -8.88
N CYS A 124 -6.63 6.19 -7.66
CA CYS A 124 -5.57 6.32 -6.66
C CYS A 124 -4.69 5.08 -6.66
N LEU A 125 -3.38 5.30 -6.63
CA LEU A 125 -2.43 4.19 -6.72
C LEU A 125 -2.49 3.27 -5.50
N SER A 126 -2.51 3.85 -4.30
CA SER A 126 -2.63 3.11 -3.04
C SER A 126 -3.87 2.21 -3.05
N GLU A 127 -5.00 2.74 -3.50
CA GLU A 127 -6.29 2.06 -3.55
C GLU A 127 -6.30 0.92 -4.59
N HIS A 128 -5.65 1.13 -5.74
CA HIS A 128 -5.48 0.09 -6.75
C HIS A 128 -4.64 -1.07 -6.23
N VAL A 129 -3.54 -0.78 -5.53
CA VAL A 129 -2.68 -1.78 -4.90
C VAL A 129 -3.43 -2.56 -3.83
N ILE A 130 -4.18 -1.88 -2.96
CA ILE A 130 -4.96 -2.54 -1.90
C ILE A 130 -6.03 -3.44 -2.51
N SER A 131 -6.74 -2.95 -3.53
CA SER A 131 -7.76 -3.73 -4.24
C SER A 131 -7.17 -4.99 -4.88
N PHE A 132 -5.99 -4.87 -5.50
CA PHE A 132 -5.25 -6.02 -6.04
C PHE A 132 -4.91 -7.03 -4.94
N VAL A 133 -4.35 -6.58 -3.81
CA VAL A 133 -3.97 -7.46 -2.70
C VAL A 133 -5.18 -8.18 -2.11
N VAL A 134 -6.30 -7.47 -1.91
CA VAL A 134 -7.53 -8.06 -1.37
C VAL A 134 -8.17 -9.03 -2.36
N GLY A 135 -8.14 -8.73 -3.66
CA GLY A 135 -8.69 -9.60 -4.71
C GLY A 135 -7.86 -10.84 -5.00
N HIS A 136 -6.54 -10.79 -4.74
CA HIS A 136 -5.59 -11.84 -5.13
C HIS A 136 -4.65 -12.22 -3.98
N ILE A 137 -5.19 -12.48 -2.79
CA ILE A 137 -4.43 -12.65 -1.54
C ILE A 137 -3.25 -13.64 -1.66
N GLU A 138 -3.48 -14.83 -2.21
CA GLU A 138 -2.44 -15.87 -2.32
C GLU A 138 -1.29 -15.45 -3.25
N LEU A 139 -1.64 -14.83 -4.37
CA LEU A 139 -0.67 -14.28 -5.32
C LEU A 139 0.07 -13.09 -4.74
N ALA A 140 -0.66 -12.15 -4.12
CA ALA A 140 -0.10 -10.97 -3.48
C ALA A 140 0.87 -11.34 -2.36
N GLN A 141 0.54 -12.31 -1.50
CA GLN A 141 1.46 -12.80 -0.47
C GLN A 141 2.73 -13.42 -1.06
N THR A 142 2.61 -14.13 -2.18
CA THR A 142 3.76 -14.72 -2.89
C THR A 142 4.66 -13.64 -3.48
N VAL A 143 4.06 -12.63 -4.13
CA VAL A 143 4.76 -11.48 -4.71
C VAL A 143 5.39 -10.62 -3.62
N LEU A 144 4.69 -10.35 -2.52
CA LEU A 144 5.21 -9.58 -1.38
C LEU A 144 6.39 -10.29 -0.70
N LYS A 145 6.34 -11.62 -0.57
CA LYS A 145 7.49 -12.41 -0.09
C LYS A 145 8.69 -12.28 -1.03
N PHE A 146 8.46 -12.38 -2.33
CA PHE A 146 9.50 -12.19 -3.34
C PHE A 146 10.07 -10.76 -3.29
N MET A 147 9.23 -9.74 -3.19
CA MET A 147 9.62 -8.33 -3.07
C MET A 147 10.46 -8.05 -1.81
N LYS A 148 10.15 -8.71 -0.70
CA LYS A 148 10.94 -8.64 0.53
C LYS A 148 12.35 -9.22 0.33
N VAL A 149 12.49 -10.27 -0.49
CA VAL A 149 13.79 -10.86 -0.83
C VAL A 149 14.58 -9.93 -1.75
N VAL A 150 13.95 -9.41 -2.81
CA VAL A 150 14.61 -8.47 -3.76
C VAL A 150 15.04 -7.17 -3.05
N SER A 151 14.19 -6.63 -2.16
CA SER A 151 14.52 -5.40 -1.42
C SER A 151 15.71 -5.60 -0.49
N ARG A 152 15.82 -6.76 0.18
CA ARG A 152 17.00 -7.10 1.00
C ARG A 152 18.28 -7.19 0.16
N MET A 153 18.21 -7.78 -1.03
CA MET A 153 19.36 -7.85 -1.93
C MET A 153 19.81 -6.46 -2.42
N ARG A 154 18.88 -5.52 -2.59
CA ARG A 154 19.20 -4.13 -2.96
C ARG A 154 19.91 -3.38 -1.84
N ASP A 155 19.56 -3.64 -0.59
CA ASP A 155 20.16 -2.96 0.56
C ASP A 155 21.52 -3.58 0.98
N GLU A 156 21.84 -4.78 0.47
CA GLU A 156 23.14 -5.45 0.65
C GLU A 156 24.16 -5.14 -0.47
N LEU A 157 23.75 -4.41 -1.52
CA LEU A 157 24.58 -3.96 -2.64
C LEU A 157 24.94 -2.48 -2.51
#